data_AF-A0A1I8JH52-F1
#
_entry.id   AF-A0A1I8JH52-F1
#
_cell.length_a   1.000
_cell.length_b   1.000
_cell.length_c   1.000
_cell.angle_alpha   90.00
_cell.angle_beta   90.00
_cell.angle_gamma   90.00
#
_symmetry.space_group_name_H-M   'P 1'
#
loop_
_entity.id
_entity.type
_entity.pdbx_description
1 polymer ?
#
loop_
_entity_poly.entity_id
_entity_poly.type
_entity_poly.pdbx_seq_one_letter_code
_entity_poly.pdbx_strand_id
1 'polypeptide(L)'
;MAEYAEEQLEQQLPELQQLTISGLLNPDEAAQLLRKRRGFEYRLQKREKRLRDYQAYAQHEVGLLLLLKHRRAAASYYFKRDRIEASIVQRLHRLHRQACYRFQERLDCWLAHARFCEQIGHPQMASKVLARMLQVHSGREDLWLAAADWHWTDRLEARARWLRQKEGRKKSLKDEEKSEQQALGMETDADGVPADARLSAPAKEVLQSAQLARAFLLRGLRVHKRSRRLLFGLLKLECGLTAWLLHRRQDLPAASGIDEDSVAAGEPAALVLSALLETFGDSTSRSTGEDRQLLTGLLSAAQACPPVADKFADDLRARLAALPAEVEDASMLSVADAAGAAAADPDNEVVAKLDAADGLDATREVWAASRDTAGVRALRRYCQLEAASSRSAASIARVRREFERLAGRLGPGSVAFWAAYLEFEDSWGDSALVGELDWRARKFLKPELLNAYNVARLCPHMTS
;
A
#
# COMPACT_ATOMS: atom_id res chain seq x y z
N MET A 1 15.02 -37.31 -11.34
CA MET A 1 14.36 -36.49 -10.29
C MET A 1 15.32 -36.13 -9.16
N ALA A 2 16.13 -37.08 -8.66
CA ALA A 2 17.16 -36.80 -7.65
C ALA A 2 18.35 -35.99 -8.21
N GLU A 3 18.79 -36.30 -9.43
CA GLU A 3 19.90 -35.61 -10.11
C GLU A 3 19.73 -34.09 -10.17
N TYR A 4 18.52 -33.60 -10.50
CA TYR A 4 18.27 -32.15 -10.52
C TYR A 4 18.37 -31.52 -9.12
N ALA A 5 17.94 -32.23 -8.07
CA ALA A 5 18.08 -31.72 -6.71
C ALA A 5 19.57 -31.65 -6.31
N GLU A 6 20.37 -32.62 -6.74
CA GLU A 6 21.81 -32.67 -6.50
C GLU A 6 22.55 -31.57 -7.26
N GLU A 7 22.24 -31.37 -8.53
CA GLU A 7 22.78 -30.25 -9.34
C GLU A 7 22.48 -28.88 -8.69
N GLN A 8 21.25 -28.67 -8.20
CA GLN A 8 20.92 -27.43 -7.51
C GLN A 8 21.66 -27.26 -6.18
N LEU A 9 22.03 -28.34 -5.50
CA LEU A 9 22.85 -28.28 -4.28
C LEU A 9 24.32 -28.01 -4.60
N GLU A 10 24.84 -28.58 -5.68
CA GLU A 10 26.21 -28.33 -6.15
C GLU A 10 26.43 -26.86 -6.48
N GLN A 11 25.47 -26.22 -7.15
CA GLN A 11 25.49 -24.78 -7.43
C GLN A 11 25.56 -23.90 -6.16
N GLN A 12 25.18 -24.44 -5.00
CA GLN A 12 25.17 -23.73 -3.71
C GLN A 12 26.45 -23.94 -2.90
N LEU A 13 27.31 -24.90 -3.28
CA LEU A 13 28.54 -25.20 -2.55
C LEU A 13 29.51 -24.00 -2.49
N PRO A 14 29.73 -23.22 -3.57
CA PRO A 14 30.63 -22.08 -3.52
C PRO A 14 30.16 -20.98 -2.54
N GLU A 15 28.83 -20.79 -2.43
CA GLU A 15 28.24 -19.87 -1.45
C GLU A 15 28.52 -20.33 -0.02
N LEU A 16 28.29 -21.61 0.28
CA LEU A 16 28.50 -22.17 1.61
C LEU A 16 29.98 -22.13 2.02
N GLN A 17 30.90 -22.45 1.11
CA GLN A 17 32.33 -22.32 1.35
C GLN A 17 32.73 -20.89 1.70
N GLN A 18 32.17 -19.90 1.00
CA GLN A 18 32.42 -18.49 1.29
C GLN A 18 31.85 -18.06 2.64
N LEU A 19 30.70 -18.60 3.05
CA LEU A 19 30.11 -18.36 4.37
C LEU A 19 30.97 -18.92 5.50
N THR A 20 31.60 -20.08 5.31
CA THR A 20 32.54 -20.66 6.27
C THR A 20 33.85 -19.88 6.33
N ILE A 21 34.43 -19.52 5.18
CA ILE A 21 35.69 -18.75 5.12
C ILE A 21 35.52 -17.36 5.75
N SER A 22 34.35 -16.74 5.57
CA SER A 22 34.05 -15.45 6.18
C SER A 22 33.76 -15.51 7.69
N GLY A 23 33.76 -16.70 8.29
CA GLY A 23 33.46 -16.90 9.71
C GLY A 23 32.01 -16.53 10.09
N LEU A 24 31.12 -16.34 9.11
CA LEU A 24 29.72 -16.01 9.35
C LEU A 24 28.90 -17.23 9.80
N LEU A 25 29.32 -18.42 9.37
CA LEU A 25 28.75 -19.70 9.78
C LEU A 25 29.86 -20.63 10.27
N ASN A 26 29.55 -21.40 11.32
CA ASN A 26 30.40 -22.51 11.74
C ASN A 26 30.29 -23.66 10.72
N PRO A 27 31.34 -24.51 10.56
CA PRO A 27 31.30 -25.64 9.63
C PRO A 27 30.15 -26.61 9.94
N ASP A 28 29.84 -26.83 11.21
CA ASP A 28 28.71 -27.67 11.63
C ASP A 28 27.35 -27.05 11.26
N GLU A 29 27.21 -25.74 11.42
CA GLU A 29 26.00 -25.02 11.01
C GLU A 29 25.84 -25.04 9.50
N ALA A 30 26.93 -24.90 8.74
CA ALA A 30 26.92 -25.01 7.29
C ALA A 30 26.50 -26.43 6.83
N ALA A 31 26.96 -27.47 7.52
CA ALA A 31 26.53 -28.85 7.25
C ALA A 31 25.02 -29.05 7.57
N GLN A 32 24.53 -28.48 8.68
CA GLN A 32 23.11 -28.50 9.00
C GLN A 32 22.27 -27.74 7.97
N LEU A 33 22.75 -26.58 7.49
CA LEU A 33 22.12 -25.79 6.45
C LEU A 33 22.02 -26.59 5.15
N LEU A 34 23.09 -27.27 4.74
CA LEU A 34 23.09 -28.13 3.56
C LEU A 34 22.09 -29.29 3.69
N ARG A 35 22.00 -29.92 4.86
CA ARG A 35 20.99 -30.98 5.14
C ARG A 35 19.56 -30.43 5.02
N LYS A 36 19.28 -29.25 5.56
CA LYS A 36 17.97 -28.59 5.46
C LYS A 36 17.62 -28.25 4.01
N ARG A 37 18.55 -27.62 3.27
CA ARG A 37 18.38 -27.29 1.85
C ARG A 37 18.12 -28.53 1.01
N ARG A 38 18.89 -29.61 1.22
CA ARG A 38 18.67 -30.91 0.58
C ARG A 38 17.26 -31.44 0.82
N GLY A 39 16.78 -31.37 2.07
CA GLY A 39 15.41 -31.75 2.41
C GLY A 39 14.35 -30.94 1.66
N PHE A 40 14.54 -29.63 1.49
CA PHE A 40 13.62 -28.79 0.72
C PHE A 40 13.67 -29.08 -0.78
N GLU A 41 14.86 -29.24 -1.38
CA GLU A 41 14.99 -29.55 -2.81
C GLU A 41 14.33 -30.90 -3.15
N TYR A 42 14.51 -31.93 -2.31
CA TYR A 42 13.79 -33.20 -2.51
C TYR A 42 12.27 -33.06 -2.34
N ARG A 43 11.79 -32.23 -1.39
CA ARG A 43 10.35 -31.96 -1.24
C ARG A 43 9.76 -31.28 -2.47
N LEU A 44 10.49 -30.35 -3.09
CA LEU A 44 10.08 -29.66 -4.32
C LEU A 44 10.05 -30.60 -5.54
N GLN A 45 10.89 -31.63 -5.54
CA GLN A 45 10.95 -32.64 -6.59
C GLN A 45 9.98 -33.81 -6.40
N LYS A 46 9.14 -33.78 -5.37
CA LYS A 46 8.05 -34.75 -5.26
C LYS A 46 7.10 -34.65 -6.45
N ARG A 47 6.46 -35.77 -6.78
CA ARG A 47 5.47 -35.86 -7.87
C ARG A 47 4.29 -34.91 -7.64
N GLU A 48 3.82 -34.84 -6.40
CA GLU A 48 2.87 -33.82 -5.94
C GLU A 48 3.61 -32.58 -5.46
N LYS A 49 3.43 -31.47 -6.17
CA LYS A 49 4.01 -30.18 -5.79
C LYS A 49 2.98 -29.38 -5.02
N ARG A 50 3.27 -29.05 -3.76
CA ARG A 50 2.38 -28.25 -2.91
C ARG A 50 2.95 -26.86 -2.73
N LEU A 51 2.08 -25.84 -2.73
CA LEU A 51 2.53 -24.46 -2.52
C LEU A 51 3.20 -24.26 -1.17
N ARG A 52 2.74 -24.97 -0.12
CA ARG A 52 3.31 -24.91 1.23
C ARG A 52 4.81 -25.26 1.25
N ASP A 53 5.25 -26.17 0.37
CA ASP A 53 6.66 -26.55 0.30
C ASP A 53 7.53 -25.41 -0.27
N TYR A 54 7.04 -24.70 -1.29
CA TYR A 54 7.69 -23.49 -1.82
C TYR A 54 7.73 -22.37 -0.78
N GLN A 55 6.63 -22.15 -0.06
CA GLN A 55 6.54 -21.12 0.98
C GLN A 55 7.47 -21.43 2.16
N ALA A 56 7.50 -22.69 2.63
CA ALA A 56 8.39 -23.09 3.72
C ALA A 56 9.87 -22.93 3.35
N TYR A 57 10.23 -23.27 2.10
CA TYR A 57 11.61 -23.07 1.66
C TYR A 57 11.96 -21.59 1.50
N ALA A 58 11.06 -20.77 0.93
CA ALA A 58 11.27 -19.34 0.84
C ALA A 58 11.40 -18.68 2.23
N GLN A 59 10.56 -19.05 3.18
CA GLN A 59 10.65 -18.58 4.57
C GLN A 59 11.99 -18.94 5.22
N HIS A 60 12.47 -20.17 5.01
CA HIS A 60 13.78 -20.59 5.50
C HIS A 60 14.93 -19.76 4.91
N GLU A 61 14.92 -19.49 3.61
CA GLU A 61 15.95 -18.68 2.95
C GLU A 61 15.89 -17.20 3.36
N VAL A 62 14.68 -16.64 3.57
CA VAL A 62 14.53 -15.31 4.16
C VAL A 62 15.08 -15.27 5.59
N GLY A 63 14.79 -16.28 6.40
CA GLY A 63 15.35 -16.41 7.75
C GLY A 63 16.88 -16.47 7.74
N LEU A 64 17.47 -17.17 6.77
CA LEU A 64 18.92 -17.20 6.59
C LEU A 64 19.49 -15.81 6.26
N LEU A 65 18.86 -15.06 5.34
CA LEU A 65 19.28 -13.69 5.03
C LEU A 65 19.25 -12.78 6.26
N LEU A 66 18.21 -12.88 7.09
CA LEU A 66 18.09 -12.12 8.32
C LEU A 66 19.19 -12.49 9.34
N LEU A 67 19.46 -13.78 9.52
CA LEU A 67 20.56 -14.26 10.36
C LEU A 67 21.91 -13.75 9.89
N LEU A 68 22.18 -13.80 8.58
CA LEU A 68 23.43 -13.30 8.00
C LEU A 68 23.56 -11.79 8.21
N LYS A 69 22.48 -11.02 8.05
CA LYS A 69 22.49 -9.58 8.32
C LYS A 69 22.82 -9.28 9.80
N HIS A 70 22.20 -10.00 10.73
CA HIS A 70 22.47 -9.82 12.16
C HIS A 70 23.92 -10.17 12.52
N ARG A 71 24.43 -11.31 12.02
CA ARG A 71 25.81 -11.74 12.27
C ARG A 71 26.84 -10.80 11.65
N ARG A 72 26.58 -10.27 10.46
CA ARG A 72 27.43 -9.24 9.84
C ARG A 72 27.46 -7.95 10.63
N ALA A 73 26.32 -7.51 11.17
CA ALA A 73 26.25 -6.34 12.04
C ALA A 73 27.08 -6.56 13.32
N ALA A 74 27.02 -7.75 13.92
CA ALA A 74 27.81 -8.10 15.09
C ALA A 74 29.32 -8.23 14.79
N ALA A 75 29.68 -8.86 13.67
CA ALA A 75 31.08 -9.11 13.29
C ALA A 75 31.74 -7.92 12.56
N SER A 76 30.98 -6.88 12.20
CA SER A 76 31.43 -5.73 11.39
C SER A 76 32.15 -6.11 10.08
N TYR A 77 31.81 -7.27 9.51
CA TYR A 77 32.46 -7.81 8.31
C TYR A 77 31.55 -7.70 7.07
N TYR A 78 31.92 -6.80 6.16
CA TYR A 78 31.12 -6.46 4.98
C TYR A 78 31.71 -6.94 3.64
N PHE A 79 32.84 -7.63 3.66
CA PHE A 79 33.48 -8.10 2.43
C PHE A 79 32.61 -9.14 1.69
N LYS A 80 32.58 -9.06 0.35
CA LYS A 80 31.82 -9.95 -0.56
C LYS A 80 30.32 -10.11 -0.24
N ARG A 81 29.71 -9.14 0.47
CA ARG A 81 28.28 -9.15 0.83
C ARG A 81 27.40 -9.43 -0.38
N ASP A 82 27.60 -8.66 -1.43
CA ASP A 82 26.72 -8.67 -2.59
C ASP A 82 26.77 -10.01 -3.33
N ARG A 83 27.92 -10.71 -3.34
CA ARG A 83 28.03 -12.03 -4.00
C ARG A 83 27.28 -13.14 -3.25
N ILE A 84 27.39 -13.14 -1.92
CA ILE A 84 26.75 -14.16 -1.08
C ILE A 84 25.24 -13.90 -1.00
N GLU A 85 24.83 -12.68 -0.70
CA GLU A 85 23.42 -12.32 -0.59
C GLU A 85 22.71 -12.39 -1.94
N ALA A 86 23.35 -12.02 -3.05
CA ALA A 86 22.76 -12.15 -4.38
C ALA A 86 22.48 -13.62 -4.75
N SER A 87 23.32 -14.57 -4.34
CA SER A 87 23.07 -16.00 -4.62
C SER A 87 21.80 -16.50 -3.92
N ILE A 88 21.61 -16.12 -2.66
CA ILE A 88 20.40 -16.46 -1.88
C ILE A 88 19.16 -15.75 -2.45
N VAL A 89 19.29 -14.47 -2.81
CA VAL A 89 18.21 -13.69 -3.45
C VAL A 89 17.83 -14.29 -4.80
N GLN A 90 18.80 -14.70 -5.62
CA GLN A 90 18.55 -15.36 -6.90
C GLN A 90 17.80 -16.69 -6.71
N ARG A 91 18.13 -17.45 -5.65
CA ARG A 91 17.40 -18.67 -5.28
C ARG A 91 15.95 -18.37 -4.90
N LEU A 92 15.71 -17.34 -4.08
CA LEU A 92 14.36 -16.90 -3.73
C LEU A 92 13.56 -16.48 -4.97
N HIS A 93 14.16 -15.72 -5.89
CA HIS A 93 13.52 -15.40 -7.18
C HIS A 93 13.18 -16.66 -7.99
N ARG A 94 14.08 -17.65 -8.04
CA ARG A 94 13.84 -18.95 -8.70
C ARG A 94 12.62 -19.65 -8.09
N LEU A 95 12.57 -19.75 -6.76
CA LEU A 95 11.47 -20.39 -6.03
C LEU A 95 10.14 -19.69 -6.28
N HIS A 96 10.10 -18.36 -6.13
CA HIS A 96 8.86 -17.63 -6.39
C HIS A 96 8.45 -17.68 -7.87
N ARG A 97 9.40 -17.68 -8.82
CA ARG A 97 9.09 -17.83 -10.25
C ARG A 97 8.50 -19.21 -10.55
N GLN A 98 9.06 -20.27 -9.97
CA GLN A 98 8.52 -21.63 -10.10
C GLN A 98 7.13 -21.73 -9.47
N ALA A 99 6.92 -21.13 -8.29
CA ALA A 99 5.63 -21.10 -7.63
C ALA A 99 4.57 -20.36 -8.47
N CYS A 100 4.90 -19.19 -9.02
CA CYS A 100 3.97 -18.43 -9.89
C CYS A 100 3.65 -19.16 -11.19
N TYR A 101 4.64 -19.81 -11.81
CA TYR A 101 4.42 -20.56 -13.05
C TYR A 101 3.55 -21.80 -12.86
N ARG A 102 3.66 -22.48 -11.71
CA ARG A 102 2.90 -23.69 -11.42
C ARG A 102 1.53 -23.39 -10.82
N PHE A 103 1.44 -22.44 -9.89
CA PHE A 103 0.21 -22.07 -9.20
C PHE A 103 -0.33 -20.74 -9.73
N GLN A 104 -0.58 -20.69 -11.04
CA GLN A 104 -1.00 -19.47 -11.73
C GLN A 104 -2.33 -18.93 -11.20
N GLU A 105 -3.25 -19.79 -10.78
CA GLU A 105 -4.58 -19.42 -10.27
C GLU A 105 -4.54 -18.61 -8.97
N ARG A 106 -3.50 -18.81 -8.15
CA ARG A 106 -3.40 -18.20 -6.81
C ARG A 106 -2.70 -16.85 -6.87
N LEU A 107 -3.47 -15.79 -6.61
CA LEU A 107 -2.95 -14.42 -6.50
C LEU A 107 -1.88 -14.25 -5.41
N ASP A 108 -2.02 -14.95 -4.30
CA ASP A 108 -1.10 -14.86 -3.16
C ASP A 108 0.36 -15.07 -3.58
N CYS A 109 0.61 -15.99 -4.53
CA CYS A 109 1.94 -16.30 -5.04
C CYS A 109 2.58 -15.10 -5.75
N TRP A 110 1.79 -14.44 -6.60
CA TRP A 110 2.21 -13.29 -7.38
C TRP A 110 2.44 -12.06 -6.50
N LEU A 111 1.52 -11.79 -5.57
CA LEU A 111 1.64 -10.68 -4.63
C LEU A 111 2.81 -10.88 -3.66
N ALA A 112 3.04 -12.10 -3.18
CA ALA A 112 4.21 -12.42 -2.36
C ALA A 112 5.52 -12.18 -3.12
N HIS A 113 5.58 -12.56 -4.41
CA HIS A 113 6.74 -12.28 -5.26
C HIS A 113 6.93 -10.76 -5.44
N ALA A 114 5.87 -10.01 -5.74
CA ALA A 114 5.95 -8.56 -5.93
C ALA A 114 6.47 -7.85 -4.67
N ARG A 115 5.93 -8.19 -3.50
CA ARG A 115 6.40 -7.67 -2.18
C ARG A 115 7.85 -8.03 -1.91
N PHE A 116 8.26 -9.25 -2.23
CA PHE A 116 9.65 -9.67 -2.09
C PHE A 116 10.60 -8.84 -2.96
N CYS A 117 10.26 -8.60 -4.22
CA CYS A 117 11.04 -7.73 -5.11
C CYS A 117 11.15 -6.29 -4.57
N GLU A 118 10.10 -5.78 -3.92
CA GLU A 118 10.11 -4.46 -3.28
C GLU A 118 11.09 -4.42 -2.10
N GLN A 119 11.04 -5.42 -1.22
CA GLN A 119 11.91 -5.51 -0.03
C GLN A 119 13.40 -5.58 -0.39
N ILE A 120 13.75 -6.17 -1.53
CA ILE A 120 15.13 -6.23 -2.01
C ILE A 120 15.57 -4.95 -2.73
N GLY A 121 14.61 -4.14 -3.22
CA GLY A 121 14.91 -2.96 -4.01
C GLY A 121 15.12 -3.24 -5.50
N HIS A 122 14.38 -4.21 -6.07
CA HIS A 122 14.37 -4.51 -7.50
C HIS A 122 13.02 -4.14 -8.14
N PRO A 123 12.71 -2.83 -8.29
CA PRO A 123 11.39 -2.37 -8.75
C PRO A 123 11.09 -2.78 -10.20
N GLN A 124 12.12 -2.86 -11.06
CA GLN A 124 11.97 -3.32 -12.43
C GLN A 124 11.52 -4.79 -12.50
N MET A 125 11.98 -5.63 -11.56
CA MET A 125 11.57 -7.03 -11.53
C MET A 125 10.15 -7.17 -10.97
N ALA A 126 9.78 -6.38 -9.95
CA ALA A 126 8.40 -6.30 -9.46
C ALA A 126 7.42 -5.92 -10.58
N SER A 127 7.74 -4.90 -11.38
CA SER A 127 6.93 -4.51 -12.53
C SER A 127 6.76 -5.63 -13.57
N LYS A 128 7.84 -6.37 -13.89
CA LYS A 128 7.77 -7.55 -14.78
C LYS A 128 6.88 -8.66 -14.21
N VAL A 129 6.92 -8.87 -12.89
CA VAL A 129 6.10 -9.88 -12.20
C VAL A 129 4.63 -9.47 -12.23
N LEU A 130 4.31 -8.20 -11.93
CA LEU A 130 2.96 -7.66 -12.03
C LEU A 130 2.43 -7.72 -13.46
N ALA A 131 3.25 -7.40 -14.46
CA ALA A 131 2.87 -7.51 -15.87
C ALA A 131 2.55 -8.96 -16.29
N ARG A 132 3.27 -9.95 -15.77
CA ARG A 132 2.96 -11.37 -16.00
C ARG A 132 1.71 -11.80 -15.26
N MET A 133 1.52 -11.36 -14.02
CA MET A 133 0.32 -11.63 -13.23
C MET A 133 -0.93 -11.13 -13.97
N LEU A 134 -0.90 -9.93 -14.54
CA LEU A 134 -2.01 -9.33 -15.28
C LEU A 134 -2.28 -10.01 -16.63
N GLN A 135 -1.27 -10.64 -17.24
CA GLN A 135 -1.49 -11.47 -18.44
C GLN A 135 -2.28 -12.73 -18.13
N VAL A 136 -2.02 -13.35 -16.98
CA VAL A 136 -2.72 -14.56 -16.51
C VAL A 136 -4.11 -14.20 -15.96
N HIS A 137 -4.22 -13.06 -15.25
CA HIS A 137 -5.44 -12.60 -14.59
C HIS A 137 -6.01 -11.34 -15.23
N SER A 138 -6.17 -11.36 -16.55
CA SER A 138 -6.68 -10.21 -17.31
C SER A 138 -8.11 -9.81 -16.91
N GLY A 139 -8.93 -10.78 -16.47
CA GLY A 139 -10.35 -10.58 -16.16
C GLY A 139 -10.67 -9.82 -14.87
N ARG A 140 -9.71 -9.59 -13.96
CA ARG A 140 -9.95 -8.88 -12.69
C ARG A 140 -9.47 -7.44 -12.76
N GLU A 141 -10.39 -6.49 -12.74
CA GLU A 141 -10.09 -5.05 -12.81
C GLU A 141 -9.32 -4.53 -11.59
N ASP A 142 -9.60 -5.04 -10.39
CA ASP A 142 -8.94 -4.62 -9.14
C ASP A 142 -7.42 -4.83 -9.18
N LEU A 143 -6.95 -5.85 -9.90
CA LEU A 143 -5.52 -6.12 -10.05
C LEU A 143 -4.81 -5.08 -10.92
N TRP A 144 -5.51 -4.55 -11.92
CA TRP A 144 -4.97 -3.50 -12.79
C TRP A 144 -4.85 -2.19 -12.03
N LEU A 145 -5.84 -1.86 -11.18
CA LEU A 145 -5.77 -0.73 -10.27
C LEU A 145 -4.65 -0.89 -9.24
N ALA A 146 -4.60 -2.02 -8.55
CA ALA A 146 -3.56 -2.29 -7.56
C ALA A 146 -2.14 -2.24 -8.16
N ALA A 147 -1.97 -2.69 -9.41
CA ALA A 147 -0.70 -2.57 -10.11
C ALA A 147 -0.37 -1.12 -10.50
N ALA A 148 -1.36 -0.32 -10.90
CA ALA A 148 -1.19 1.10 -11.18
C ALA A 148 -0.85 1.89 -9.91
N ASP A 149 -1.58 1.64 -8.82
CA ASP A 149 -1.34 2.25 -7.51
C ASP A 149 0.06 1.88 -6.99
N TRP A 150 0.49 0.64 -7.18
CA TRP A 150 1.85 0.21 -6.83
C TRP A 150 2.93 1.06 -7.53
N HIS A 151 2.69 1.42 -8.79
CA HIS A 151 3.59 2.28 -9.55
C HIS A 151 3.44 3.77 -9.23
N TRP A 152 2.24 4.22 -8.82
CA TRP A 152 1.89 5.63 -8.67
C TRP A 152 1.78 6.12 -7.20
N THR A 153 2.31 5.40 -6.22
CA THR A 153 2.16 5.86 -4.82
C THR A 153 2.68 7.29 -4.56
N ASP A 154 1.90 8.12 -3.85
CA ASP A 154 2.30 9.40 -3.23
C ASP A 154 3.62 9.31 -2.43
N ARG A 155 4.02 8.08 -2.09
CA ARG A 155 5.30 7.71 -1.48
C ARG A 155 6.51 8.01 -2.38
N LEU A 156 6.36 8.00 -3.71
CA LEU A 156 7.40 8.40 -4.68
C LEU A 156 7.60 9.92 -4.68
N GLU A 157 6.54 10.70 -4.54
CA GLU A 157 6.64 12.14 -4.35
C GLU A 157 7.23 12.50 -2.99
N ALA A 158 6.83 11.81 -1.92
CA ALA A 158 7.44 11.95 -0.60
C ALA A 158 8.93 11.60 -0.62
N ARG A 159 9.30 10.53 -1.34
CA ARG A 159 10.69 10.11 -1.53
C ARG A 159 11.48 11.07 -2.43
N ALA A 160 10.87 11.61 -3.48
CA ALA A 160 11.47 12.63 -4.33
C ALA A 160 11.63 13.96 -3.58
N ARG A 161 10.68 14.35 -2.72
CA ARG A 161 10.80 15.48 -1.80
C ARG A 161 11.95 15.29 -0.80
N TRP A 162 12.05 14.10 -0.20
CA TRP A 162 13.16 13.76 0.69
C TRP A 162 14.53 13.78 -0.01
N LEU A 163 14.61 13.23 -1.24
CA LEU A 163 15.85 13.27 -2.03
C LEU A 163 16.24 14.70 -2.41
N ARG A 164 15.28 15.55 -2.79
CA ARG A 164 15.49 16.99 -3.02
C ARG A 164 16.04 17.69 -1.78
N GLN A 165 15.45 17.43 -0.60
CA GLN A 165 15.93 17.99 0.67
C GLN A 165 17.36 17.53 1.00
N LYS A 166 17.69 16.27 0.70
CA LYS A 166 19.03 15.71 0.89
C LYS A 166 20.07 16.28 -0.09
N GLU A 167 19.70 16.48 -1.35
CA GLU A 167 20.55 17.12 -2.36
C GLU A 167 20.76 18.60 -2.06
N GLY A 168 19.72 19.32 -1.61
CA GLY A 168 19.82 20.70 -1.14
C GLY A 168 20.78 20.84 0.05
N ARG A 169 20.67 19.95 1.05
CA ARG A 169 21.63 19.89 2.17
C ARG A 169 23.07 19.59 1.73
N LYS A 170 23.27 18.77 0.70
CA LYS A 170 24.60 18.48 0.15
C LYS A 170 25.18 19.65 -0.64
N LYS A 171 24.34 20.41 -1.35
CA LYS A 171 24.75 21.65 -2.01
C LYS A 171 25.12 22.70 -0.98
N SER A 172 24.28 22.93 0.03
CA SER A 172 24.59 23.89 1.11
C SER A 172 25.88 23.56 1.86
N LEU A 173 26.13 22.29 2.19
CA LEU A 173 27.40 21.86 2.80
C LEU A 173 28.61 22.10 1.89
N LYS A 174 28.46 21.89 0.57
CA LYS A 174 29.53 22.19 -0.40
C LYS A 174 29.73 23.69 -0.61
N ASP A 175 28.67 24.48 -0.51
CA ASP A 175 28.73 25.94 -0.64
C ASP A 175 29.34 26.58 0.63
N GLU A 176 29.06 26.01 1.81
CA GLU A 176 29.75 26.30 3.07
C GLU A 176 31.24 25.94 2.97
N GLU A 177 31.59 24.70 2.57
CA GLU A 177 32.98 24.26 2.35
C GLU A 177 33.71 25.15 1.32
N LYS A 178 33.03 25.57 0.25
CA LYS A 178 33.59 26.50 -0.75
C LYS A 178 33.78 27.91 -0.19
N SER A 179 32.85 28.40 0.62
CA SER A 179 32.97 29.71 1.27
C SER A 179 34.10 29.73 2.31
N GLU A 180 34.32 28.62 3.02
CA GLU A 180 35.46 28.42 3.92
C GLU A 180 36.78 28.32 3.15
N GLN A 181 36.79 27.64 2.01
CA GLN A 181 37.97 27.56 1.12
C GLN A 181 38.29 28.90 0.44
N GLN A 182 37.27 29.69 0.09
CA GLN A 182 37.43 31.07 -0.41
C GLN A 182 37.92 32.02 0.69
N ALA A 183 37.46 31.87 1.94
CA ALA A 183 37.97 32.63 3.08
C ALA A 183 39.45 32.31 3.41
N LEU A 184 39.93 31.14 3.02
CA LEU A 184 41.33 30.71 3.15
C LEU A 184 42.20 31.08 1.93
N GLY A 185 41.68 31.82 0.96
CA GLY A 185 42.47 32.42 -0.13
C GLY A 185 42.93 31.46 -1.22
N MET A 186 42.24 30.33 -1.43
CA MET A 186 42.49 29.45 -2.59
C MET A 186 41.37 29.63 -3.62
N GLU A 187 41.61 30.43 -4.65
CA GLU A 187 40.74 30.50 -5.82
C GLU A 187 40.95 29.26 -6.69
N THR A 188 39.88 28.49 -6.93
CA THR A 188 39.84 27.54 -8.06
C THR A 188 38.87 28.08 -9.09
N ASP A 189 39.41 28.49 -10.23
CA ASP A 189 38.63 28.77 -11.44
C ASP A 189 37.93 27.47 -11.90
N ALA A 190 36.62 27.54 -12.04
CA ALA A 190 35.85 26.48 -12.71
C ALA A 190 34.80 27.12 -13.62
N ASP A 191 35.22 27.40 -14.85
CA ASP A 191 34.32 27.44 -15.99
C ASP A 191 33.64 26.08 -16.17
N GLY A 192 32.31 26.06 -16.13
CA GLY A 192 31.55 24.83 -16.30
C GLY A 192 30.04 25.05 -16.23
N VAL A 193 29.48 25.47 -17.37
CA VAL A 193 28.06 25.42 -17.81
C VAL A 193 27.07 24.82 -16.79
N PRO A 194 26.01 25.54 -16.39
CA PRO A 194 25.04 25.04 -15.42
C PRO A 194 24.37 23.76 -15.94
N ALA A 195 24.61 22.66 -15.25
CA ALA A 195 23.99 21.35 -15.48
C ALA A 195 22.49 21.31 -15.08
N ASP A 196 21.84 22.47 -14.97
CA ASP A 196 20.50 22.66 -14.41
C ASP A 196 19.36 22.34 -15.39
N ALA A 197 19.68 22.11 -16.67
CA ALA A 197 18.71 21.69 -17.68
C ALA A 197 18.46 20.16 -17.72
N ARG A 198 19.27 19.34 -17.03
CA ARG A 198 19.05 17.89 -17.00
C ARG A 198 18.07 17.55 -15.86
N LEU A 199 16.93 16.96 -16.21
CA LEU A 199 15.99 16.37 -15.24
C LEU A 199 16.78 15.60 -14.17
N SER A 200 16.57 15.94 -12.89
CA SER A 200 17.21 15.24 -11.77
C SER A 200 16.90 13.74 -11.84
N ALA A 201 17.85 12.90 -11.42
CA ALA A 201 17.65 11.45 -11.37
C ALA A 201 16.30 11.02 -10.73
N PRO A 202 15.88 11.60 -9.57
CA PRO A 202 14.57 11.27 -8.99
C PRO A 202 13.38 11.72 -9.84
N ALA A 203 13.48 12.85 -10.55
CA ALA A 203 12.41 13.29 -11.44
C ALA A 203 12.22 12.36 -12.64
N LYS A 204 13.31 11.78 -13.16
CA LYS A 204 13.24 10.77 -14.23
C LYS A 204 12.56 9.49 -13.73
N GLU A 205 12.85 9.06 -12.51
CA GLU A 205 12.20 7.89 -11.91
C GLU A 205 10.69 8.09 -11.71
N VAL A 206 10.27 9.27 -11.23
CA VAL A 206 8.84 9.62 -11.09
C VAL A 206 8.13 9.57 -12.46
N LEU A 207 8.70 10.21 -13.49
CA LEU A 207 8.11 10.17 -14.83
C LEU A 207 8.05 8.76 -15.42
N GLN A 208 9.10 7.95 -15.23
CA GLN A 208 9.10 6.54 -15.66
C GLN A 208 8.02 5.74 -14.93
N SER A 209 7.84 5.96 -13.63
CA SER A 209 6.80 5.28 -12.85
C SER A 209 5.39 5.67 -13.29
N ALA A 210 5.15 6.95 -13.59
CA ALA A 210 3.89 7.45 -14.13
C ALA A 210 3.58 6.84 -15.51
N GLN A 211 4.59 6.77 -16.39
CA GLN A 211 4.46 6.13 -17.71
C GLN A 211 4.12 4.64 -17.60
N LEU A 212 4.74 3.93 -16.65
CA LEU A 212 4.43 2.52 -16.41
C LEU A 212 3.00 2.35 -15.88
N ALA A 213 2.59 3.13 -14.88
CA ALA A 213 1.23 3.10 -14.34
C ALA A 213 0.18 3.42 -15.42
N ARG A 214 0.40 4.46 -16.24
CA ARG A 214 -0.44 4.78 -17.39
C ARG A 214 -0.52 3.61 -18.38
N ALA A 215 0.62 2.97 -18.70
CA ALA A 215 0.64 1.82 -19.60
C ALA A 215 -0.17 0.63 -19.07
N PHE A 216 -0.14 0.38 -17.75
CA PHE A 216 -0.98 -0.65 -17.13
C PHE A 216 -2.47 -0.31 -17.23
N LEU A 217 -2.86 0.92 -16.89
CA LEU A 217 -4.26 1.35 -16.95
C LEU A 217 -4.81 1.33 -18.38
N LEU A 218 -4.06 1.85 -19.35
CA LEU A 218 -4.46 1.79 -20.77
C LEU A 218 -4.57 0.35 -21.28
N ARG A 219 -3.69 -0.55 -20.84
CA ARG A 219 -3.79 -1.97 -21.18
C ARG A 219 -5.00 -2.63 -20.51
N GLY A 220 -5.30 -2.26 -19.27
CA GLY A 220 -6.50 -2.66 -18.55
C GLY A 220 -7.78 -2.21 -19.27
N LEU A 221 -7.85 -0.95 -19.72
CA LEU A 221 -8.98 -0.40 -20.47
C LEU A 221 -9.19 -1.06 -21.84
N ARG A 222 -8.12 -1.55 -22.50
CA ARG A 222 -8.26 -2.35 -23.72
C ARG A 222 -8.97 -3.68 -23.47
N VAL A 223 -8.76 -4.27 -22.29
CA VAL A 223 -9.42 -5.52 -21.87
C VAL A 223 -10.83 -5.22 -21.36
N HIS A 224 -10.97 -4.23 -20.48
CA HIS A 224 -12.21 -3.82 -19.83
C HIS A 224 -12.68 -2.46 -20.36
N LYS A 225 -13.20 -2.44 -21.58
CA LYS A 225 -13.59 -1.20 -22.29
C LYS A 225 -14.65 -0.36 -21.56
N ARG A 226 -15.43 -0.97 -20.66
CA ARG A 226 -16.54 -0.34 -19.94
C ARG A 226 -16.27 -0.18 -18.43
N SER A 227 -15.08 -0.51 -17.94
CA SER A 227 -14.77 -0.38 -16.51
C SER A 227 -14.58 1.08 -16.13
N ARG A 228 -15.53 1.59 -15.34
CA ARG A 228 -15.49 2.94 -14.75
C ARG A 228 -14.33 3.12 -13.79
N ARG A 229 -14.06 2.08 -13.00
CA ARG A 229 -12.98 2.07 -12.00
C ARG A 229 -11.60 2.31 -12.62
N LEU A 230 -11.33 1.69 -13.77
CA LEU A 230 -10.06 1.87 -14.50
C LEU A 230 -9.93 3.24 -15.17
N LEU A 231 -11.03 3.75 -15.75
CA LEU A 231 -11.05 5.11 -16.30
C LEU A 231 -10.79 6.13 -15.20
N PHE A 232 -11.45 5.96 -14.07
CA PHE A 232 -11.27 6.79 -12.90
C PHE A 232 -9.83 6.78 -12.38
N GLY A 233 -9.22 5.59 -12.24
CA GLY A 233 -7.81 5.46 -11.85
C GLY A 233 -6.86 6.19 -12.81
N LEU A 234 -7.15 6.16 -14.12
CA LEU A 234 -6.38 6.90 -15.12
C LEU A 234 -6.52 8.42 -14.95
N LEU A 235 -7.75 8.91 -14.76
CA LEU A 235 -8.00 10.32 -14.52
C LEU A 235 -7.29 10.80 -13.24
N LYS A 236 -7.33 10.00 -12.17
CA LYS A 236 -6.65 10.31 -10.90
C LYS A 236 -5.13 10.40 -11.08
N LEU A 237 -4.55 9.48 -11.84
CA LEU A 237 -3.11 9.49 -12.16
C LEU A 237 -2.72 10.72 -12.97
N GLU A 238 -3.46 11.06 -14.03
CA GLU A 238 -3.13 12.20 -14.88
C GLU A 238 -3.29 13.53 -14.10
N CYS A 239 -4.31 13.65 -13.24
CA CYS A 239 -4.46 14.81 -12.34
C CYS A 239 -3.32 14.93 -11.34
N GLY A 240 -2.86 13.81 -10.77
CA GLY A 240 -1.70 13.80 -9.86
C GLY A 240 -0.41 14.19 -10.59
N LEU A 241 -0.21 13.68 -11.80
CA LEU A 241 0.97 13.99 -12.61
C LEU A 241 1.02 15.48 -13.00
N THR A 242 -0.12 16.07 -13.37
CA THR A 242 -0.19 17.50 -13.68
C THR A 242 0.11 18.35 -12.44
N ALA A 243 -0.46 18.01 -11.28
CA ALA A 243 -0.18 18.68 -10.02
C ALA A 243 1.32 18.64 -9.67
N TRP A 244 1.95 17.48 -9.82
CA TRP A 244 3.38 17.32 -9.59
C TRP A 244 4.25 18.17 -10.51
N LEU A 245 3.92 18.21 -11.81
CA LEU A 245 4.62 19.02 -12.80
C LEU A 245 4.50 20.52 -12.49
N LEU A 246 3.33 20.96 -12.04
CA LEU A 246 3.06 22.35 -11.67
C LEU A 246 3.79 22.77 -10.41
N HIS A 247 3.77 21.96 -9.34
CA HIS A 247 4.57 22.21 -8.13
C HIS A 247 6.07 22.31 -8.47
N ARG A 248 6.55 21.45 -9.36
CA ARG A 248 7.95 21.49 -9.78
C ARG A 248 8.29 22.72 -10.62
N ARG A 249 7.36 23.24 -11.42
CA ARG A 249 7.53 24.49 -12.17
C ARG A 249 7.69 25.68 -11.21
N GLN A 250 6.93 25.69 -10.11
CA GLN A 250 7.05 26.72 -9.05
C GLN A 250 8.39 26.65 -8.32
N ASP A 251 8.98 25.45 -8.19
CA ASP A 251 10.29 25.23 -7.55
C ASP A 251 11.49 25.63 -8.44
N LEU A 252 11.32 25.81 -9.76
CA LEU A 252 12.40 26.30 -10.63
C LEU A 252 12.53 27.83 -10.46
N PRO A 253 13.75 28.37 -10.31
CA PRO A 253 13.94 29.81 -10.33
C PRO A 253 13.37 30.35 -11.64
N ALA A 254 12.73 31.51 -11.59
CA ALA A 254 12.15 32.24 -12.73
C ALA A 254 13.24 32.60 -13.76
N ALA A 255 13.75 31.60 -14.47
CA ALA A 255 14.82 31.68 -15.44
C ALA A 255 14.24 31.41 -16.82
N SER A 256 13.21 32.16 -17.19
CA SER A 256 12.85 32.46 -18.57
C SER A 256 11.69 33.45 -18.54
N GLY A 257 11.93 34.67 -19.04
CA GLY A 257 10.88 35.62 -19.42
C GLY A 257 10.09 35.08 -20.59
N ILE A 258 9.31 34.02 -20.34
CA ILE A 258 8.23 33.57 -21.22
C ILE A 258 6.99 34.11 -20.55
N ASP A 259 6.35 35.06 -21.22
CA ASP A 259 5.14 35.74 -20.78
C ASP A 259 4.16 34.76 -20.15
N GLU A 260 3.69 35.08 -18.94
CA GLU A 260 2.72 34.28 -18.17
C GLU A 260 1.41 34.06 -18.95
N ASP A 261 1.16 34.89 -19.98
CA ASP A 261 -0.02 34.87 -20.83
C ASP A 261 0.06 33.91 -22.02
N SER A 262 1.24 33.38 -22.38
CA SER A 262 1.41 32.55 -23.58
C SER A 262 1.16 31.05 -23.35
N VAL A 263 0.91 30.61 -22.12
CA VAL A 263 0.68 29.19 -21.77
C VAL A 263 -0.70 28.98 -21.13
N ALA A 264 -1.71 29.68 -21.64
CA ALA A 264 -3.09 29.21 -21.65
C ALA A 264 -3.28 27.89 -22.43
N ALA A 265 -2.19 27.26 -22.91
CA ALA A 265 -2.15 25.92 -23.49
C ALA A 265 -2.29 24.77 -22.47
N GLY A 266 -3.02 25.00 -21.36
CA GLY A 266 -3.57 23.95 -20.49
C GLY A 266 -4.91 23.39 -21.00
N GLU A 267 -5.50 24.05 -22.00
CA GLU A 267 -6.71 23.62 -22.70
C GLU A 267 -6.70 22.16 -23.20
N PRO A 268 -5.64 21.60 -23.81
CA PRO A 268 -5.72 20.24 -24.35
C PRO A 268 -5.84 19.17 -23.26
N ALA A 269 -5.26 19.36 -22.07
CA ALA A 269 -5.41 18.41 -20.97
C ALA A 269 -6.81 18.51 -20.34
N ALA A 270 -7.31 19.73 -20.14
CA ALA A 270 -8.66 19.97 -19.63
C ALA A 270 -9.75 19.44 -20.59
N LEU A 271 -9.56 19.62 -21.91
CA LEU A 271 -10.45 19.11 -22.95
C LEU A 271 -10.42 17.57 -23.05
N VAL A 272 -9.27 16.94 -22.87
CA VAL A 272 -9.18 15.47 -22.82
C VAL A 272 -9.84 14.93 -21.56
N LEU A 273 -9.67 15.59 -20.41
CA LEU A 273 -10.31 15.21 -19.15
C LEU A 273 -11.83 15.44 -19.20
N SER A 274 -12.31 16.53 -19.79
CA SER A 274 -13.74 16.82 -19.98
C SER A 274 -14.37 15.87 -20.99
N ALA A 275 -13.72 15.60 -22.13
CA ALA A 275 -14.20 14.62 -23.11
C ALA A 275 -14.26 13.20 -22.54
N LEU A 276 -13.29 12.80 -21.70
CA LEU A 276 -13.34 11.51 -20.99
C LEU A 276 -14.48 11.48 -19.95
N LEU A 277 -14.77 12.58 -19.26
CA LEU A 277 -15.93 12.70 -18.37
C LEU A 277 -17.28 12.68 -19.12
N GLU A 278 -17.33 13.22 -20.33
CA GLU A 278 -18.53 13.16 -21.19
C GLU A 278 -18.85 11.73 -21.61
N THR A 279 -17.84 10.91 -21.93
CA THR A 279 -18.06 9.47 -22.19
C THR A 279 -18.63 8.68 -21.00
N PHE A 280 -18.59 9.25 -19.80
CA PHE A 280 -19.18 8.70 -18.58
C PHE A 280 -20.72 8.88 -18.53
N GLY A 281 -21.27 9.88 -19.24
CA GLY A 281 -22.67 10.31 -19.13
C GLY A 281 -23.71 9.35 -19.73
N ASP A 282 -23.32 8.51 -20.68
CA ASP A 282 -24.29 7.76 -21.49
C ASP A 282 -24.69 6.38 -20.95
N SER A 283 -24.19 5.98 -19.77
CA SER A 283 -24.42 4.62 -19.23
C SER A 283 -25.09 4.60 -17.85
N THR A 284 -26.03 5.49 -17.57
CA THR A 284 -26.79 5.49 -16.31
C THR A 284 -27.72 4.27 -16.18
N SER A 285 -27.18 3.13 -15.73
CA SER A 285 -27.97 2.15 -14.98
C SER A 285 -27.08 1.37 -14.00
N ARG A 286 -27.32 1.60 -12.69
CA ARG A 286 -26.91 0.80 -11.52
C ARG A 286 -25.42 0.81 -11.09
N SER A 287 -25.02 1.82 -10.30
CA SER A 287 -23.96 1.74 -9.25
C SER A 287 -23.79 3.06 -8.45
N THR A 288 -24.83 3.54 -7.77
CA THR A 288 -24.86 4.91 -7.16
C THR A 288 -23.84 5.15 -6.06
N GLY A 289 -23.55 4.17 -5.20
CA GLY A 289 -22.59 4.32 -4.08
C GLY A 289 -21.13 4.32 -4.51
N GLU A 290 -20.73 3.39 -5.37
CA GLU A 290 -19.34 3.29 -5.87
C GLU A 290 -18.97 4.49 -6.74
N ASP A 291 -19.89 4.96 -7.59
CA ASP A 291 -19.66 6.12 -8.45
C ASP A 291 -19.43 7.40 -7.61
N ARG A 292 -20.09 7.53 -6.46
CA ARG A 292 -19.89 8.65 -5.52
C ARG A 292 -18.51 8.58 -4.85
N GLN A 293 -18.11 7.41 -4.35
CA GLN A 293 -16.77 7.21 -3.75
C GLN A 293 -15.65 7.48 -4.76
N LEU A 294 -15.82 7.02 -5.99
CA LEU A 294 -14.92 7.36 -7.09
C LEU A 294 -14.94 8.89 -7.26
N LEU A 295 -16.04 9.52 -7.66
CA LEU A 295 -16.05 10.97 -7.96
C LEU A 295 -15.51 11.86 -6.82
N THR A 296 -15.75 11.52 -5.55
CA THR A 296 -15.13 12.23 -4.41
C THR A 296 -13.61 12.11 -4.39
N GLY A 297 -13.04 10.94 -4.69
CA GLY A 297 -11.59 10.74 -4.80
C GLY A 297 -10.95 11.48 -5.99
N LEU A 298 -11.71 11.72 -7.08
CA LEU A 298 -11.22 12.55 -8.20
C LEU A 298 -11.28 14.02 -7.83
N LEU A 299 -12.35 14.45 -7.16
CA LEU A 299 -12.49 15.80 -6.68
C LEU A 299 -11.34 16.15 -5.72
N SER A 300 -11.01 15.26 -4.77
CA SER A 300 -9.87 15.49 -3.87
C SER A 300 -8.53 15.58 -4.61
N ALA A 301 -8.35 14.77 -5.66
CA ALA A 301 -7.13 14.82 -6.49
C ALA A 301 -7.06 16.08 -7.36
N ALA A 302 -8.21 16.55 -7.87
CA ALA A 302 -8.32 17.78 -8.64
C ALA A 302 -8.08 19.02 -7.77
N GLN A 303 -8.61 19.04 -6.54
CA GLN A 303 -8.41 20.13 -5.57
C GLN A 303 -6.95 20.31 -5.14
N ALA A 304 -6.13 19.26 -5.23
CA ALA A 304 -4.68 19.35 -5.00
C ALA A 304 -3.93 20.07 -6.15
N CYS A 305 -4.62 20.46 -7.24
CA CYS A 305 -4.05 21.04 -8.45
C CYS A 305 -4.64 22.45 -8.70
N PRO A 306 -3.99 23.55 -8.24
CA PRO A 306 -4.61 24.88 -8.24
C PRO A 306 -4.87 25.56 -9.61
N PRO A 307 -4.15 25.27 -10.74
CA PRO A 307 -4.41 25.99 -11.99
C PRO A 307 -5.18 25.17 -13.05
N VAL A 308 -5.46 23.89 -12.81
CA VAL A 308 -6.32 23.09 -13.69
C VAL A 308 -7.64 22.91 -12.98
N ALA A 309 -8.70 23.52 -13.52
CA ALA A 309 -10.10 23.17 -13.29
C ALA A 309 -10.87 23.89 -12.17
N ASP A 310 -11.16 25.19 -12.32
CA ASP A 310 -12.42 25.70 -11.74
C ASP A 310 -13.61 25.01 -12.41
N LYS A 311 -13.65 25.01 -13.76
CA LYS A 311 -14.73 24.38 -14.55
C LYS A 311 -14.87 22.87 -14.33
N PHE A 312 -13.77 22.11 -14.37
CA PHE A 312 -13.84 20.64 -14.21
C PHE A 312 -14.06 20.22 -12.75
N ALA A 313 -13.58 20.99 -11.75
CA ALA A 313 -13.97 20.74 -10.35
C ALA A 313 -15.44 21.11 -10.12
N ASP A 314 -15.95 22.18 -10.73
CA ASP A 314 -17.36 22.56 -10.69
C ASP A 314 -18.27 21.54 -11.38
N ASP A 315 -17.87 21.00 -12.53
CA ASP A 315 -18.58 19.91 -13.21
C ASP A 315 -18.62 18.63 -12.37
N LEU A 316 -17.52 18.31 -11.67
CA LEU A 316 -17.48 17.18 -10.72
C LEU A 316 -18.39 17.44 -9.51
N ARG A 317 -18.41 18.66 -8.95
CA ARG A 317 -19.32 19.06 -7.86
C ARG A 317 -20.78 18.97 -8.30
N ALA A 318 -21.08 19.44 -9.51
CA ALA A 318 -22.42 19.38 -10.10
C ALA A 318 -22.87 17.93 -10.31
N ARG A 319 -22.00 17.04 -10.79
CA ARG A 319 -22.30 15.61 -10.95
C ARG A 319 -22.44 14.87 -9.63
N LEU A 320 -21.62 15.20 -8.62
CA LEU A 320 -21.77 14.71 -7.25
C LEU A 320 -23.10 15.14 -6.62
N ALA A 321 -23.54 16.37 -6.89
CA ALA A 321 -24.83 16.90 -6.44
C ALA A 321 -26.02 16.27 -7.20
N ALA A 322 -25.82 15.87 -8.46
CA ALA A 322 -26.84 15.21 -9.28
C ALA A 322 -27.02 13.72 -8.98
N LEU A 323 -26.05 13.06 -8.32
CA LEU A 323 -26.21 11.70 -7.83
C LEU A 323 -27.17 11.68 -6.64
N PRO A 324 -28.22 10.83 -6.65
CA PRO A 324 -29.11 10.71 -5.49
C PRO A 324 -28.28 10.35 -4.26
N ALA A 325 -28.46 11.08 -3.16
CA ALA A 325 -28.01 10.65 -1.85
C ALA A 325 -28.57 9.24 -1.61
N GLU A 326 -27.74 8.32 -1.12
CA GLU A 326 -28.04 6.88 -1.05
C GLU A 326 -29.51 6.61 -0.71
N VAL A 327 -30.28 6.15 -1.70
CA VAL A 327 -31.50 5.38 -1.41
C VAL A 327 -30.96 4.00 -1.10
N GLU A 328 -30.87 3.67 0.19
CA GLU A 328 -30.73 2.29 0.63
C GLU A 328 -31.80 1.47 -0.10
N ASP A 329 -31.38 0.50 -0.91
CA ASP A 329 -32.28 -0.34 -1.70
C ASP A 329 -33.20 -1.13 -0.76
N ALA A 330 -34.39 -0.59 -0.56
CA ALA A 330 -35.54 -1.14 0.16
C ALA A 330 -36.19 -2.35 -0.56
N SER A 331 -35.41 -3.24 -1.17
CA SER A 331 -35.97 -4.45 -1.79
C SER A 331 -35.06 -5.66 -1.63
N MET A 332 -35.09 -6.25 -0.44
CA MET A 332 -35.04 -7.70 -0.20
C MET A 332 -35.09 -7.94 1.31
N LEU A 333 -36.27 -7.76 1.92
CA LEU A 333 -36.76 -8.47 3.12
C LEU A 333 -38.17 -7.94 3.45
N SER A 334 -39.11 -8.14 2.53
CA SER A 334 -40.53 -8.09 2.85
C SER A 334 -40.85 -9.23 3.81
N VAL A 335 -41.15 -8.91 5.09
CA VAL A 335 -42.10 -9.66 5.95
C VAL A 335 -42.48 -8.89 7.23
N ALA A 336 -41.89 -7.75 7.59
CA ALA A 336 -42.23 -7.10 8.87
C ALA A 336 -42.45 -5.59 8.81
N ASP A 337 -43.42 -5.14 8.00
CA ASP A 337 -43.92 -3.75 8.05
C ASP A 337 -45.36 -3.73 8.56
N ALA A 338 -45.49 -3.47 9.85
CA ALA A 338 -46.65 -2.84 10.46
C ALA A 338 -46.21 -1.99 11.65
N ALA A 339 -45.40 -0.95 11.39
CA ALA A 339 -45.34 0.31 12.17
C ALA A 339 -44.26 1.22 11.57
N GLY A 340 -44.69 2.21 10.78
CA GLY A 340 -43.79 3.25 10.27
C GLY A 340 -43.47 4.32 11.32
N ALA A 341 -42.23 4.83 11.30
CA ALA A 341 -41.85 6.24 11.46
C ALA A 341 -40.31 6.34 11.61
N ALA A 342 -39.68 7.14 10.75
CA ALA A 342 -38.34 7.75 10.87
C ALA A 342 -37.50 7.33 12.10
N ALA A 343 -36.66 6.29 11.97
CA ALA A 343 -35.63 5.99 12.96
C ALA A 343 -34.28 6.45 12.38
N ALA A 344 -33.73 7.53 12.94
CA ALA A 344 -32.32 7.85 12.78
C ALA A 344 -31.49 6.60 13.09
N ASP A 345 -30.46 6.30 12.30
CA ASP A 345 -29.54 5.21 12.59
C ASP A 345 -29.12 5.28 14.07
N PRO A 346 -29.43 4.25 14.88
CA PRO A 346 -29.19 4.31 16.33
C PRO A 346 -27.69 4.50 16.64
N ASP A 347 -26.81 4.12 15.71
CA ASP A 347 -25.36 4.28 15.82
C ASP A 347 -24.91 5.75 15.72
N ASN A 348 -25.57 6.56 14.88
CA ASN A 348 -25.26 7.99 14.73
C ASN A 348 -25.76 8.82 15.92
N GLU A 349 -26.91 8.45 16.47
CA GLU A 349 -27.46 9.10 17.67
C GLU A 349 -26.55 8.86 18.89
N VAL A 350 -25.99 7.65 19.02
CA VAL A 350 -25.05 7.32 20.10
C VAL A 350 -23.72 8.07 19.94
N VAL A 351 -23.19 8.19 18.72
CA VAL A 351 -21.98 8.98 18.45
C VAL A 351 -22.20 10.45 18.82
N ALA A 352 -23.33 11.04 18.43
CA ALA A 352 -23.66 12.42 18.77
C ALA A 352 -23.77 12.63 20.30
N LYS A 353 -24.34 11.66 21.02
CA LYS A 353 -24.41 11.70 22.50
C LYS A 353 -23.04 11.55 23.16
N LEU A 354 -22.14 10.75 22.59
CA LEU A 354 -20.76 10.61 23.07
C LEU A 354 -19.95 11.89 22.83
N ASP A 355 -20.15 12.57 21.71
CA ASP A 355 -19.46 13.82 21.37
C ASP A 355 -19.97 15.02 22.18
N ALA A 356 -21.22 15.00 22.60
CA ALA A 356 -21.83 16.04 23.45
C ALA A 356 -21.53 15.87 24.95
N ALA A 357 -20.86 14.79 25.36
CA ALA A 357 -20.60 14.52 26.77
C ALA A 357 -19.34 15.26 27.27
N ASP A 358 -19.53 16.14 28.26
CA ASP A 358 -18.45 16.90 28.88
C ASP A 358 -17.73 16.06 29.96
N GLY A 359 -16.63 15.43 29.55
CA GLY A 359 -15.72 14.71 30.45
C GLY A 359 -15.81 13.19 30.39
N LEU A 360 -14.81 12.53 30.96
CA LEU A 360 -14.64 11.07 30.88
C LEU A 360 -15.77 10.29 31.57
N ASP A 361 -16.27 10.77 32.70
CA ASP A 361 -17.29 10.03 33.44
C ASP A 361 -18.67 10.14 32.78
N ALA A 362 -18.97 11.30 32.18
CA ALA A 362 -20.16 11.48 31.35
C ALA A 362 -20.11 10.61 30.08
N THR A 363 -18.98 10.55 29.37
CA THR A 363 -18.84 9.68 28.18
C THR A 363 -19.00 8.19 28.54
N ARG A 364 -18.54 7.77 29.73
CA ARG A 364 -18.73 6.41 30.26
C ARG A 364 -20.18 6.10 30.59
N GLU A 365 -20.90 7.04 31.19
CA GLU A 365 -22.33 6.87 31.50
C GLU A 365 -23.17 6.78 30.24
N VAL A 366 -22.90 7.65 29.26
CA VAL A 366 -23.53 7.61 27.93
C VAL A 366 -23.26 6.28 27.25
N TRP A 367 -22.00 5.81 27.25
CA TRP A 367 -21.63 4.50 26.69
C TRP A 367 -22.33 3.34 27.40
N ALA A 368 -22.38 3.37 28.74
CA ALA A 368 -23.04 2.33 29.52
C ALA A 368 -24.55 2.25 29.23
N ALA A 369 -25.20 3.39 28.96
CA ALA A 369 -26.61 3.47 28.59
C ALA A 369 -26.87 3.02 27.14
N SER A 370 -25.93 3.27 26.22
CA SER A 370 -26.07 2.95 24.80
C SER A 370 -25.44 1.62 24.37
N ARG A 371 -24.81 0.87 25.28
CA ARG A 371 -24.01 -0.32 24.96
C ARG A 371 -24.76 -1.42 24.18
N ASP A 372 -26.05 -1.55 24.44
CA ASP A 372 -26.88 -2.62 23.88
C ASP A 372 -27.34 -2.28 22.45
N THR A 373 -27.43 -0.99 22.12
CA THR A 373 -27.80 -0.46 20.81
C THR A 373 -26.60 -0.03 19.95
N ALA A 374 -25.43 0.18 20.56
CA ALA A 374 -24.22 0.67 19.90
C ALA A 374 -23.66 -0.32 18.85
N GLY A 375 -23.28 0.17 17.69
CA GLY A 375 -22.55 -0.55 16.66
C GLY A 375 -21.04 -0.28 16.72
N VAL A 376 -20.35 -0.66 15.64
CA VAL A 376 -18.87 -0.61 15.58
C VAL A 376 -18.36 0.84 15.52
N ARG A 377 -19.13 1.77 14.94
CA ARG A 377 -18.72 3.18 14.83
C ARG A 377 -18.74 3.87 16.20
N ALA A 378 -19.81 3.69 16.96
CA ALA A 378 -19.91 4.20 18.32
C ALA A 378 -18.79 3.64 19.21
N LEU A 379 -18.46 2.35 19.08
CA LEU A 379 -17.34 1.72 19.79
C LEU A 379 -16.00 2.36 19.45
N ARG A 380 -15.71 2.56 18.15
CA ARG A 380 -14.48 3.21 17.71
C ARG A 380 -14.38 4.64 18.26
N ARG A 381 -15.48 5.38 18.27
CA ARG A 381 -15.52 6.74 18.81
C ARG A 381 -15.29 6.77 20.32
N TYR A 382 -15.95 5.90 21.08
CA TYR A 382 -15.73 5.74 22.52
C TYR A 382 -14.26 5.42 22.85
N CYS A 383 -13.63 4.50 22.11
CA CYS A 383 -12.21 4.17 22.28
C CYS A 383 -11.30 5.37 22.04
N GLN A 384 -11.59 6.22 21.05
CA GLN A 384 -10.83 7.44 20.78
C GLN A 384 -10.96 8.46 21.93
N LEU A 385 -12.16 8.64 22.49
CA LEU A 385 -12.40 9.57 23.59
C LEU A 385 -11.73 9.11 24.90
N GLU A 386 -11.77 7.82 25.21
CA GLU A 386 -11.04 7.24 26.35
C GLU A 386 -9.51 7.36 26.18
N ALA A 387 -8.99 7.10 24.97
CA ALA A 387 -7.57 7.20 24.67
C ALA A 387 -7.04 8.64 24.65
N ALA A 388 -7.85 9.60 24.21
CA ALA A 388 -7.51 11.01 24.24
C ALA A 388 -7.40 11.57 25.67
N SER A 389 -8.20 11.02 26.59
CA SER A 389 -8.35 11.58 27.93
C SER A 389 -7.52 10.88 29.00
N SER A 390 -7.30 9.55 28.92
CA SER A 390 -6.40 8.86 29.86
C SER A 390 -5.65 7.67 29.22
N ARG A 391 -4.33 7.78 29.11
CA ARG A 391 -3.43 6.69 28.68
C ARG A 391 -3.00 5.82 29.87
N SER A 392 -3.97 5.36 30.66
CA SER A 392 -3.69 4.54 31.85
C SER A 392 -3.85 3.05 31.56
N ALA A 393 -3.12 2.19 32.28
CA ALA A 393 -3.33 0.75 32.18
C ALA A 393 -4.77 0.33 32.53
N ALA A 394 -5.44 1.11 33.40
CA ALA A 394 -6.82 0.89 33.79
C ALA A 394 -7.83 1.18 32.66
N SER A 395 -7.59 2.21 31.84
CA SER A 395 -8.46 2.53 30.68
C SER A 395 -8.32 1.48 29.58
N ILE A 396 -7.09 1.02 29.30
CA ILE A 396 -6.85 -0.08 28.34
C ILE A 396 -7.57 -1.36 28.78
N ALA A 397 -7.45 -1.75 30.05
CA ALA A 397 -8.15 -2.92 30.59
C ALA A 397 -9.68 -2.79 30.60
N ARG A 398 -10.22 -1.57 30.62
CA ARG A 398 -11.67 -1.32 30.54
C ARG A 398 -12.16 -1.45 29.11
N VAL A 399 -11.45 -0.85 28.15
CA VAL A 399 -11.77 -0.95 26.73
C VAL A 399 -11.70 -2.41 26.24
N ARG A 400 -10.67 -3.18 26.65
CA ARG A 400 -10.58 -4.63 26.39
C ARG A 400 -11.80 -5.39 26.90
N ARG A 401 -12.29 -5.07 28.10
CA ARG A 401 -13.51 -5.69 28.67
C ARG A 401 -14.75 -5.41 27.82
N GLU A 402 -14.87 -4.21 27.25
CA GLU A 402 -15.99 -3.89 26.37
C GLU A 402 -15.88 -4.60 25.01
N PHE A 403 -14.68 -4.70 24.44
CA PHE A 403 -14.44 -5.51 23.23
C PHE A 403 -14.80 -6.98 23.43
N GLU A 404 -14.34 -7.62 24.52
CA GLU A 404 -14.64 -9.04 24.78
C GLU A 404 -16.14 -9.29 25.02
N ARG A 405 -16.87 -8.33 25.61
CA ARG A 405 -18.32 -8.43 25.76
C ARG A 405 -19.07 -8.30 24.44
N LEU A 406 -18.64 -7.38 23.58
CA LEU A 406 -19.25 -7.14 22.28
C LEU A 406 -18.85 -8.18 21.22
N ALA A 407 -17.77 -8.93 21.45
CA ALA A 407 -17.29 -9.96 20.53
C ALA A 407 -18.34 -11.03 20.23
N GLY A 408 -19.22 -11.36 21.19
CA GLY A 408 -20.32 -12.31 20.97
C GLY A 408 -21.38 -11.81 19.98
N ARG A 409 -21.69 -10.50 20.00
CA ARG A 409 -22.74 -9.89 19.16
C ARG A 409 -22.21 -9.42 17.81
N LEU A 410 -21.10 -8.68 17.82
CA LEU A 410 -20.54 -8.02 16.63
C LEU A 410 -19.45 -8.85 15.93
N GLY A 411 -18.80 -9.77 16.65
CA GLY A 411 -17.68 -10.56 16.14
C GLY A 411 -17.98 -11.47 14.94
N PRO A 412 -19.07 -12.25 14.90
CA PRO A 412 -19.31 -13.16 13.77
C PRO A 412 -19.81 -12.45 12.50
N GLY A 413 -20.37 -11.24 12.63
CA GLY A 413 -21.01 -10.50 11.53
C GLY A 413 -20.24 -9.30 10.99
N SER A 414 -19.21 -8.80 11.68
CA SER A 414 -18.54 -7.56 11.31
C SER A 414 -17.02 -7.69 11.22
N VAL A 415 -16.48 -7.45 10.02
CA VAL A 415 -15.03 -7.31 9.78
C VAL A 415 -14.49 -6.06 10.45
N ALA A 416 -15.27 -4.97 10.45
CA ALA A 416 -14.89 -3.69 11.03
C ALA A 416 -14.66 -3.77 12.54
N PHE A 417 -15.39 -4.65 13.24
CA PHE A 417 -15.19 -4.88 14.68
C PHE A 417 -13.78 -5.41 14.97
N TRP A 418 -13.35 -6.46 14.26
CA TRP A 418 -12.02 -7.04 14.44
C TRP A 418 -10.91 -6.11 13.97
N ALA A 419 -11.13 -5.33 12.91
CA ALA A 419 -10.21 -4.30 12.48
C ALA A 419 -10.03 -3.22 13.56
N ALA A 420 -11.12 -2.72 14.16
CA ALA A 420 -11.06 -1.73 15.23
C ALA A 420 -10.37 -2.28 16.50
N TYR A 421 -10.57 -3.55 16.83
CA TYR A 421 -9.90 -4.16 17.98
C TYR A 421 -8.38 -4.32 17.75
N LEU A 422 -7.98 -4.73 16.54
CA LEU A 422 -6.57 -4.83 16.18
C LEU A 422 -5.90 -3.45 16.10
N GLU A 423 -6.58 -2.45 15.52
CA GLU A 423 -6.12 -1.05 15.48
C GLU A 423 -5.90 -0.51 16.90
N PHE A 424 -6.81 -0.81 17.82
CA PHE A 424 -6.70 -0.40 19.22
C PHE A 424 -5.49 -1.04 19.92
N GLU A 425 -5.29 -2.35 19.76
CA GLU A 425 -4.16 -3.05 20.38
C GLU A 425 -2.80 -2.66 19.79
N ASP A 426 -2.76 -2.33 18.50
CA ASP A 426 -1.53 -1.84 17.84
C ASP A 426 -1.16 -0.41 18.26
N SER A 427 -2.16 0.44 18.50
CA SER A 427 -1.94 1.86 18.84
C SER A 427 -1.83 2.15 20.34
N TRP A 428 -2.52 1.39 21.19
CA TRP A 428 -2.62 1.67 22.64
C TRP A 428 -2.30 0.46 23.54
N GLY A 429 -2.25 -0.75 22.98
CA GLY A 429 -2.23 -2.01 23.74
C GLY A 429 -0.91 -2.78 23.66
N ASP A 430 -1.02 -4.11 23.78
CA ASP A 430 0.13 -5.03 23.79
C ASP A 430 0.26 -5.68 22.41
N SER A 431 1.32 -5.35 21.68
CA SER A 431 1.59 -5.87 20.34
C SER A 431 1.70 -7.41 20.27
N ALA A 432 1.93 -8.09 21.40
CA ALA A 432 1.94 -9.54 21.51
C ALA A 432 0.53 -10.17 21.35
N LEU A 433 -0.53 -9.47 21.77
CA LEU A 433 -1.92 -9.96 21.69
C LEU A 433 -2.51 -9.85 20.28
N VAL A 434 -1.92 -9.03 19.41
CA VAL A 434 -2.35 -8.84 18.02
C VAL A 434 -2.33 -10.16 17.23
N GLY A 435 -1.37 -11.04 17.53
CA GLY A 435 -1.28 -12.37 16.92
C GLY A 435 -2.42 -13.31 17.34
N GLU A 436 -2.78 -13.31 18.62
CA GLU A 436 -3.86 -14.14 19.16
C GLU A 436 -5.25 -13.65 18.72
N LEU A 437 -5.42 -12.33 18.66
CA LEU A 437 -6.65 -11.70 18.20
C LEU A 437 -6.90 -11.94 16.71
N ASP A 438 -5.87 -11.90 15.88
CA ASP A 438 -6.01 -12.24 14.47
C ASP A 438 -6.39 -13.72 14.27
N TRP A 439 -5.80 -14.62 15.05
CA TRP A 439 -6.19 -16.03 15.01
C TRP A 439 -7.65 -16.21 15.43
N ARG A 440 -8.10 -15.52 16.49
CA ARG A 440 -9.50 -15.53 16.94
C ARG A 440 -10.43 -14.97 15.87
N ALA A 441 -10.12 -13.82 15.27
CA ALA A 441 -10.92 -13.20 14.22
C ALA A 441 -11.17 -14.19 13.06
N ARG A 442 -10.13 -14.86 12.58
CA ARG A 442 -10.23 -15.86 11.49
C ARG A 442 -11.09 -17.08 11.84
N LYS A 443 -11.24 -17.39 13.14
CA LYS A 443 -12.04 -18.52 13.62
C LYS A 443 -13.50 -18.14 13.89
N PHE A 444 -13.76 -16.91 14.33
CA PHE A 444 -15.09 -16.43 14.73
C PHE A 444 -15.86 -15.75 13.58
N LEU A 445 -15.17 -15.19 12.57
CA LEU A 445 -15.82 -14.62 11.40
C LEU A 445 -16.46 -15.71 10.52
N LYS A 446 -17.65 -15.41 9.99
CA LYS A 446 -18.28 -16.23 8.95
C LYS A 446 -17.34 -16.40 7.74
N PRO A 447 -17.32 -17.57 7.09
CA PRO A 447 -16.40 -17.87 5.99
C PRO A 447 -16.51 -16.89 4.80
N GLU A 448 -17.69 -16.30 4.59
CA GLU A 448 -17.96 -15.29 3.56
C GLU A 448 -17.20 -13.98 3.80
N LEU A 449 -16.98 -13.61 5.07
CA LEU A 449 -16.33 -12.36 5.47
C LEU A 449 -14.81 -12.53 5.68
N LEU A 450 -14.31 -13.76 5.65
CA LEU A 450 -12.90 -14.06 5.88
C LEU A 450 -11.98 -13.46 4.80
N ASN A 451 -12.46 -13.42 3.55
CA ASN A 451 -11.72 -12.82 2.44
C ASN A 451 -11.64 -11.29 2.61
N ALA A 452 -12.75 -10.64 2.94
CA ALA A 452 -12.79 -9.20 3.22
C ALA A 452 -11.89 -8.83 4.42
N TYR A 453 -11.89 -9.65 5.47
CA TYR A 453 -11.00 -9.49 6.63
C TYR A 453 -9.51 -9.63 6.26
N ASN A 454 -9.15 -10.61 5.44
CA ASN A 454 -7.77 -10.78 4.99
C ASN A 454 -7.30 -9.59 4.13
N VAL A 455 -8.19 -9.01 3.31
CA VAL A 455 -7.90 -7.81 2.51
C VAL A 455 -7.72 -6.58 3.42
N ALA A 456 -8.65 -6.35 4.34
CA ALA A 456 -8.60 -5.23 5.30
C ALA A 456 -7.31 -5.25 6.15
N ARG A 457 -6.89 -6.44 6.62
CA ARG A 457 -5.66 -6.59 7.40
C ARG A 457 -4.38 -6.36 6.61
N LEU A 458 -4.38 -6.69 5.31
CA LEU A 458 -3.22 -6.53 4.45
C LEU A 458 -3.11 -5.10 3.88
N CYS A 459 -4.21 -4.37 3.84
CA CYS A 459 -4.30 -2.99 3.36
C CYS A 459 -5.21 -2.15 4.27
N PRO A 460 -4.70 -1.62 5.40
CA PRO A 460 -5.50 -0.85 6.38
C PRO A 460 -6.16 0.42 5.82
N HIS A 461 -5.65 0.92 4.69
CA HIS A 461 -6.06 2.17 4.04
C HIS A 461 -7.25 2.00 3.07
N MET A 462 -7.74 0.78 2.85
CA MET A 462 -8.86 0.51 1.93
C MET A 462 -10.23 0.45 2.62
N THR A 463 -10.27 0.61 3.95
CA THR A 463 -11.50 0.50 4.76
C THR A 463 -11.87 1.80 5.48
N SER A 464 -11.28 2.92 5.05
CA SER A 464 -11.65 4.26 5.52
C SER A 464 -12.74 4.85 4.65
#